data_AF-A0A3M7AU64-F1
#
_entry.id   AF-A0A3M7AU64-F1
#
_cell.length_a   1.000
_cell.length_b   1.000
_cell.length_c   1.000
_cell.angle_alpha   90.00
_cell.angle_beta   90.00
_cell.angle_gamma   90.00
#
_symmetry.space_group_name_H-M   'P 1'
#
loop_
_entity.id
_entity.type
_entity.pdbx_description
1 polymer ?
#
loop_
_entity_poly.entity_id
_entity_poly.type
_entity_poly.pdbx_seq_one_letter_code
_entity_poly.pdbx_strand_id
1 'polypeptide(L)'
;MASKSHLPPPVMAVSRSLRRTNPITYILAAGLCIFFLYFFFADGTSIPRIKTLDAGAKQILSSKDAASNALSPPSLPYIKPKLAEGEVMAPPPVVHYHMNNVTVTGDPIGNRESVLILTPLARFYDGYWDNLVKLSYPHDLISLGFII
;
A
#
# COMPACT_ATOMS: atom_id res chain seq x y z
N MET A 1 -12.62 79.82 -7.73
CA MET A 1 -13.13 78.44 -7.71
C MET A 1 -12.83 77.81 -9.07
N ALA A 2 -11.73 77.07 -9.18
CA ALA A 2 -11.45 76.16 -10.30
C ALA A 2 -10.42 75.13 -9.82
N SER A 3 -10.90 73.91 -9.58
CA SER A 3 -10.14 72.76 -9.12
C SER A 3 -9.29 72.19 -10.27
N LYS A 4 -7.97 72.10 -10.08
CA LYS A 4 -7.07 71.43 -11.03
C LYS A 4 -6.82 70.02 -10.51
N SER A 5 -7.53 69.06 -11.08
CA SER A 5 -7.42 67.64 -10.76
C SER A 5 -6.01 67.12 -11.09
N HIS A 6 -5.28 66.69 -10.07
CA HIS A 6 -3.98 66.06 -10.22
C HIS A 6 -4.17 64.55 -10.39
N LEU A 7 -3.99 64.05 -11.61
CA LEU A 7 -3.99 62.61 -11.90
C LEU A 7 -2.66 62.00 -11.44
N PRO A 8 -2.66 60.81 -10.81
CA PRO A 8 -1.41 60.12 -10.48
C PRO A 8 -0.74 59.57 -11.75
N PRO A 9 0.61 59.51 -11.80
CA PRO A 9 1.34 59.00 -12.96
C PRO A 9 1.12 57.50 -13.17
N PRO A 10 1.23 57.01 -14.42
CA PRO A 10 1.04 55.59 -14.74
C PRO A 10 2.11 54.73 -14.07
N VAL A 11 1.67 53.68 -13.38
CA VAL A 11 2.56 52.68 -12.77
C VAL A 11 3.11 51.80 -13.89
N MET A 12 4.34 52.06 -14.32
CA MET A 12 5.07 51.18 -15.23
C MET A 12 5.40 49.89 -14.47
N ALA A 13 4.87 48.75 -14.94
CA ALA A 13 5.26 47.45 -14.43
C ALA A 13 6.74 47.22 -14.76
N VAL A 14 7.61 47.27 -13.74
CA VAL A 14 9.03 46.95 -13.87
C VAL A 14 9.13 45.50 -14.31
N SER A 15 9.56 45.27 -15.56
CA SER A 15 9.95 43.95 -16.01
C SER A 15 11.15 43.51 -15.19
N ARG A 16 10.93 42.56 -14.27
CA ARG A 16 11.99 41.88 -13.54
C ARG A 16 13.01 41.34 -14.54
N SER A 17 14.16 41.98 -14.61
CA SER A 17 15.30 41.50 -15.39
C SER A 17 15.58 40.07 -14.95
N LEU A 18 15.52 39.12 -15.89
CA LEU A 18 15.85 37.73 -15.61
C LEU A 18 17.30 37.72 -15.11
N ARG A 19 17.46 37.45 -13.81
CA ARG A 19 18.74 37.29 -13.13
C ARG A 19 19.62 36.43 -14.03
N ARG A 20 20.74 36.99 -14.51
CA ARG A 20 21.70 36.31 -15.40
C ARG A 20 21.84 34.86 -14.98
N THR A 21 21.25 33.95 -15.74
CA THR A 21 21.35 32.52 -15.50
C THR A 21 22.77 32.14 -15.87
N ASN A 22 23.55 31.70 -14.87
CA ASN A 22 24.93 31.31 -15.10
C ASN A 22 24.96 30.11 -16.06
N PRO A 23 25.87 30.06 -17.05
CA PRO A 23 25.95 28.93 -17.99
C PRO A 23 26.11 27.57 -17.28
N ILE A 24 26.69 27.59 -16.08
CA ILE A 24 26.82 26.44 -15.17
C ILE A 24 25.46 25.80 -14.82
N THR A 25 24.37 26.56 -14.69
CA THR A 25 23.06 25.98 -14.38
C THR A 25 22.50 25.16 -15.53
N TYR A 26 22.80 25.52 -16.78
CA TYR A 26 22.41 24.73 -17.94
C TYR A 26 23.22 23.44 -18.04
N ILE A 27 24.51 23.48 -17.72
CA ILE A 27 25.36 22.27 -17.68
C ILE A 27 24.86 21.30 -16.62
N LEU A 28 24.54 21.80 -15.42
CA LEU A 28 24.02 20.97 -14.33
C LEU A 28 22.64 20.38 -14.68
N ALA A 29 21.73 21.20 -15.23
CA ALA A 29 20.41 20.73 -15.66
C ALA A 29 20.49 19.70 -16.80
N ALA A 30 21.40 19.90 -17.77
CA ALA A 30 21.64 18.95 -18.84
C ALA A 30 22.21 17.63 -18.31
N GLY A 31 23.18 17.69 -17.39
CA GLY A 31 23.74 16.50 -16.74
C GLY A 31 22.68 15.70 -15.95
N LEU A 32 21.82 16.38 -15.21
CA LEU A 32 20.73 15.76 -14.44
C LEU A 32 19.67 15.16 -15.40
N CYS A 33 19.35 15.84 -16.49
CA CYS A 33 18.43 15.33 -17.51
C CYS A 33 19.01 14.08 -18.21
N ILE A 34 20.29 14.09 -18.57
CA ILE A 34 20.98 12.92 -19.14
C ILE A 34 21.03 11.77 -18.12
N PHE A 35 21.28 12.05 -16.84
CA PHE A 35 21.23 11.05 -15.78
C PHE A 35 19.85 10.39 -15.67
N PHE A 36 18.76 11.18 -15.69
CA PHE A 36 17.41 10.62 -15.70
C PHE A 36 17.14 9.80 -16.96
N LEU A 37 17.52 10.30 -18.15
CA LEU A 37 17.34 9.55 -19.39
C LEU A 37 18.13 8.24 -19.37
N TYR A 38 19.37 8.26 -18.88
CA TYR A 38 20.17 7.06 -18.68
C TYR A 38 19.51 6.10 -17.68
N PHE A 39 19.06 6.58 -16.51
CA PHE A 39 18.35 5.75 -15.54
C PHE A 39 17.06 5.13 -16.12
N PHE A 40 16.32 5.86 -16.94
CA PHE A 40 15.09 5.36 -17.56
C PHE A 40 15.31 4.40 -18.73
N PHE A 41 16.41 4.54 -19.49
CA PHE A 41 16.62 3.81 -20.75
C PHE A 41 17.82 2.85 -20.75
N ALA A 42 18.83 3.04 -19.89
CA ALA A 42 20.00 2.17 -19.80
C ALA A 42 19.72 0.90 -19.00
N ASP A 43 18.77 0.93 -18.08
CA ASP A 43 18.15 -0.29 -17.53
C ASP A 43 17.13 -0.84 -18.54
N GLY A 44 17.65 -1.36 -19.66
CA GLY A 44 16.90 -2.17 -20.64
C GLY A 44 16.36 -3.47 -20.05
N THR A 45 16.72 -3.81 -18.82
CA THR A 45 15.98 -4.72 -17.94
C THR A 45 14.92 -3.92 -17.21
N SER A 46 13.71 -3.92 -17.77
CA SER A 46 12.44 -3.73 -17.06
C SER A 46 12.59 -3.13 -15.66
N ILE A 47 12.62 -1.80 -15.57
CA ILE A 47 12.04 -1.12 -14.41
C ILE A 47 10.75 -1.88 -14.12
N PRO A 48 10.53 -2.43 -12.91
CA PRO A 48 9.24 -2.99 -12.56
C PRO A 48 8.27 -1.81 -12.50
N ARG A 49 7.80 -1.37 -13.67
CA ARG A 49 6.49 -0.78 -13.80
C ARG A 49 5.62 -1.85 -13.21
N ILE A 50 5.11 -1.58 -12.02
CA ILE A 50 4.28 -2.50 -11.27
C ILE A 50 2.99 -2.73 -12.07
N LYS A 51 3.09 -3.59 -13.09
CA LYS A 51 2.00 -4.20 -13.85
C LYS A 51 1.62 -5.54 -13.19
N THR A 52 2.47 -6.05 -12.30
CA THR A 52 2.24 -7.24 -11.49
C THR A 52 1.32 -7.01 -10.28
N LEU A 53 1.09 -5.77 -9.81
CA LEU A 53 -0.01 -5.51 -8.87
C LEU A 53 -1.39 -5.58 -9.54
N ASP A 54 -1.51 -5.42 -10.87
CA ASP A 54 -2.83 -5.52 -11.51
C ASP A 54 -3.10 -6.88 -12.18
N ALA A 55 -2.08 -7.66 -12.53
CA ALA A 55 -2.28 -8.99 -13.13
C ALA A 55 -1.83 -10.16 -12.22
N GLY A 56 -0.72 -10.01 -11.49
CA GLY A 56 -0.22 -11.04 -10.56
C GLY A 56 -1.02 -11.06 -9.25
N ALA A 57 -1.38 -9.88 -8.72
CA ALA A 57 -2.32 -9.80 -7.60
C ALA A 57 -3.71 -10.33 -7.99
N LYS A 58 -4.21 -10.04 -9.20
CA LYS A 58 -5.51 -10.58 -9.66
C LYS A 58 -5.51 -12.10 -9.84
N GLN A 59 -4.37 -12.72 -10.15
CA GLN A 59 -4.29 -14.17 -10.31
C GLN A 59 -4.16 -14.91 -8.97
N ILE A 60 -3.50 -14.33 -7.96
CA ILE A 60 -3.48 -14.86 -6.58
C ILE A 60 -4.81 -14.57 -5.85
N LEU A 61 -5.51 -13.50 -6.24
CA LEU A 61 -6.84 -13.11 -5.75
C LEU A 61 -7.97 -13.63 -6.66
N SER A 62 -7.74 -14.73 -7.39
CA SER A 62 -8.82 -15.40 -8.10
C SER A 62 -9.86 -15.81 -7.07
N SER A 63 -11.13 -15.51 -7.34
CA SER A 63 -12.34 -15.67 -6.50
C SER A 63 -12.53 -17.02 -5.78
N LYS A 64 -11.65 -17.99 -6.03
CA LYS A 64 -11.63 -19.32 -5.41
C LYS A 64 -10.98 -19.33 -4.02
N ASP A 65 -10.01 -18.45 -3.76
CA ASP A 65 -9.32 -18.31 -2.45
C ASP A 65 -9.68 -17.00 -1.73
N ALA A 66 -10.70 -16.27 -2.21
CA ALA A 66 -11.22 -15.11 -1.51
C ALA A 66 -12.07 -15.55 -0.31
N ALA A 67 -12.02 -14.77 0.76
CA ALA A 67 -12.91 -14.96 1.89
C ALA A 67 -14.37 -14.84 1.45
N SER A 68 -15.19 -15.83 1.80
CA SER A 68 -16.64 -15.79 1.54
C SER A 68 -17.39 -14.83 2.47
N ASN A 69 -16.77 -14.40 3.57
CA ASN A 69 -17.38 -13.59 4.63
C ASN A 69 -16.39 -12.52 5.13
N ALA A 70 -16.87 -11.35 5.55
CA ALA A 70 -16.06 -10.33 6.22
C ALA A 70 -15.52 -10.78 7.59
N LEU A 71 -16.15 -11.81 8.19
CA LEU A 71 -15.73 -12.45 9.45
C LEU A 71 -14.96 -13.77 9.22
N SER A 72 -14.48 -14.01 8.01
CA SER A 72 -13.55 -15.11 7.73
C SER A 72 -12.25 -14.93 8.51
N PRO A 73 -11.40 -15.98 8.62
CA PRO A 73 -10.08 -15.85 9.19
C PRO A 73 -9.32 -14.66 8.54
N PRO A 74 -8.53 -13.92 9.33
CA PRO A 74 -7.88 -12.67 8.91
C PRO A 74 -6.83 -12.86 7.79
N SER A 75 -6.54 -14.12 7.43
CA SER A 75 -5.59 -14.50 6.38
C SER A 75 -6.15 -14.39 4.96
N LEU A 76 -7.48 -14.29 4.79
CA LEU A 76 -8.10 -14.25 3.47
C LEU A 76 -8.81 -12.91 3.21
N PRO A 77 -8.56 -12.25 2.05
CA PRO A 77 -9.19 -10.98 1.73
C PRO A 77 -10.66 -11.16 1.35
N TYR A 78 -11.54 -10.35 1.95
CA TYR A 78 -12.96 -10.27 1.60
C TYR A 78 -13.21 -9.23 0.50
N ILE A 79 -13.76 -9.67 -0.63
CA ILE A 79 -14.12 -8.79 -1.75
C ILE A 79 -15.65 -8.64 -1.77
N LYS A 80 -16.14 -7.42 -1.58
CA LYS A 80 -17.58 -7.12 -1.69
C LYS A 80 -18.05 -7.34 -3.14
N PRO A 81 -19.09 -8.15 -3.38
CA PRO A 81 -19.65 -8.29 -4.71
C PRO A 81 -20.24 -6.95 -5.18
N LYS A 82 -19.89 -6.52 -6.39
CA LYS A 82 -20.56 -5.38 -7.05
C LYS A 82 -21.88 -5.88 -7.61
N LEU A 83 -23.00 -5.48 -7.00
CA LEU A 83 -24.32 -5.74 -7.55
C LEU A 83 -24.57 -4.86 -8.79
N ALA A 84 -25.23 -5.45 -9.79
CA ALA A 84 -25.74 -4.70 -10.93
C ALA A 84 -26.96 -3.85 -10.52
N GLU A 85 -27.22 -2.77 -11.26
CA GLU A 85 -28.32 -1.84 -10.99
C GLU A 85 -29.67 -2.58 -11.08
N GLY A 86 -30.33 -2.78 -9.93
CA GLY A 86 -31.62 -3.48 -9.80
C GLY A 86 -31.56 -4.86 -9.15
N GLU A 87 -30.38 -5.39 -8.82
CA GLU A 87 -30.26 -6.67 -8.12
C GLU A 87 -30.36 -6.47 -6.59
N VAL A 88 -31.03 -7.38 -5.88
CA VAL A 88 -31.19 -7.34 -4.42
C VAL A 88 -30.03 -8.12 -3.78
N MET A 89 -29.29 -7.46 -2.89
CA MET A 89 -28.15 -8.07 -2.20
C MET A 89 -28.61 -9.30 -1.41
N ALA A 90 -28.04 -10.46 -1.72
CA ALA A 90 -28.23 -11.67 -0.92
C ALA A 90 -27.78 -11.41 0.53
N PRO A 91 -28.49 -11.92 1.55
CA PRO A 91 -28.10 -11.73 2.93
C PRO A 91 -26.68 -12.29 3.16
N PRO A 92 -25.87 -11.65 4.03
CA PRO A 92 -24.52 -12.12 4.31
C PRO A 92 -24.52 -13.60 4.76
N PRO A 93 -23.56 -14.41 4.29
CA PRO A 93 -23.46 -15.80 4.72
C PRO A 93 -23.15 -15.88 6.21
N VAL A 94 -23.97 -16.64 6.94
CA VAL A 94 -23.76 -16.90 8.37
C VAL A 94 -22.82 -18.10 8.50
N VAL A 95 -21.67 -17.88 9.15
CA VAL A 95 -20.70 -18.95 9.44
C VAL A 95 -20.89 -19.39 10.89
N HIS A 96 -21.13 -20.68 11.11
CA HIS A 96 -21.24 -21.27 12.44
C HIS A 96 -19.91 -21.89 12.84
N TYR A 97 -19.36 -21.42 13.97
CA TYR A 97 -18.16 -22.00 14.58
C TYR A 97 -18.56 -22.74 15.86
N HIS A 98 -18.31 -24.04 15.92
CA HIS A 98 -18.57 -24.85 17.11
C HIS A 98 -17.36 -24.81 18.05
N MET A 99 -17.49 -24.11 19.19
CA MET A 99 -16.39 -23.93 20.14
C MET A 99 -16.00 -25.21 20.89
N ASN A 100 -16.91 -26.19 21.00
CA ASN A 100 -16.61 -27.46 21.67
C ASN A 100 -15.56 -28.31 20.91
N ASN A 101 -15.31 -28.00 19.64
CA ASN A 101 -14.31 -28.68 18.81
C ASN A 101 -12.93 -28.00 18.87
N VAL A 102 -12.80 -26.89 19.62
CA VAL A 102 -11.52 -26.20 19.83
C VAL A 102 -10.77 -26.94 20.94
N THR A 103 -9.74 -27.67 20.55
CA THR A 103 -8.89 -28.44 21.47
C THR A 103 -7.57 -27.75 21.72
N VAL A 104 -6.95 -28.07 22.86
CA VAL A 104 -5.55 -27.75 23.16
C VAL A 104 -4.89 -29.06 23.54
N THR A 105 -4.10 -29.61 22.63
CA THR A 105 -3.53 -30.96 22.77
C THR A 105 -2.01 -30.92 22.92
N GLY A 106 -1.43 -32.06 23.30
CA GLY A 106 0.03 -32.23 23.34
C GLY A 106 0.69 -32.32 21.97
N ASP A 107 -0.07 -32.63 20.92
CA ASP A 107 0.38 -32.62 19.51
C ASP A 107 -0.47 -31.63 18.70
N PRO A 108 -0.20 -30.31 18.83
CA PRO A 108 -0.99 -29.28 18.18
C PRO A 108 -0.81 -29.26 16.65
N ILE A 109 0.33 -29.74 16.14
CA ILE A 109 0.63 -29.79 14.70
C ILE A 109 -0.23 -30.88 14.04
N GLY A 110 -0.28 -32.08 14.63
CA GLY A 110 -1.10 -33.19 14.11
C GLY A 110 -2.59 -32.85 14.06
N ASN A 111 -3.08 -32.09 15.04
CA ASN A 111 -4.48 -31.65 15.13
C ASN A 111 -4.77 -30.33 14.40
N ARG A 112 -3.77 -29.73 13.73
CA ARG A 112 -3.85 -28.46 13.00
C ARG A 112 -4.45 -27.32 13.84
N GLU A 113 -4.02 -27.24 15.10
CA GLU A 113 -4.50 -26.21 16.02
C GLU A 113 -3.93 -24.84 15.61
N SER A 114 -4.79 -23.84 15.44
CA SER A 114 -4.36 -22.49 15.06
C SER A 114 -3.86 -21.70 16.27
N VAL A 115 -2.74 -20.98 16.12
CA VAL A 115 -2.09 -20.20 17.18
C VAL A 115 -2.14 -18.71 16.85
N LEU A 116 -2.61 -17.90 17.80
CA LEU A 116 -2.57 -16.44 17.72
C LEU A 116 -1.42 -15.89 18.58
N ILE A 117 -0.42 -15.27 17.96
CA ILE A 117 0.67 -14.58 18.65
C ILE A 117 0.30 -13.10 18.75
N LEU A 118 -0.02 -12.65 19.96
CA LEU A 118 -0.40 -11.27 20.25
C LEU A 118 0.78 -10.52 20.86
N THR A 119 1.29 -9.50 20.18
CA THR A 119 2.47 -8.76 20.62
C THR A 119 2.15 -7.26 20.73
N PRO A 120 2.12 -6.69 21.95
CA PRO A 120 2.07 -5.25 22.11
C PRO A 120 3.42 -4.64 21.74
N LEU A 121 3.46 -3.79 20.72
CA LEU A 121 4.69 -3.19 20.23
C LEU A 121 4.62 -1.66 20.32
N ALA A 122 5.45 -1.08 21.20
CA ALA A 122 5.72 0.36 21.18
C ALA A 122 6.76 0.74 20.11
N ARG A 123 7.68 -0.17 19.80
CA ARG A 123 8.73 -0.03 18.77
C ARG A 123 8.96 -1.39 18.12
N PHE A 124 9.16 -1.39 16.80
CA PHE A 124 9.48 -2.60 16.05
C PHE A 124 10.97 -2.91 16.14
N TYR A 125 11.31 -4.17 16.40
CA TYR A 125 12.69 -4.65 16.45
C TYR A 125 12.89 -5.74 15.39
N ASP A 126 13.87 -5.55 14.51
CA ASP A 126 14.12 -6.50 13.41
C ASP A 126 14.51 -7.89 13.92
N GLY A 127 15.29 -7.98 15.02
CA GLY A 127 15.65 -9.27 15.62
C GLY A 127 14.46 -10.07 16.15
N TYR A 128 13.37 -9.41 16.55
CA TYR A 128 12.13 -10.10 16.90
C TYR A 128 11.47 -10.71 15.65
N TRP A 129 11.47 -9.97 14.54
CA TRP A 129 10.96 -10.47 13.26
C TRP A 129 11.77 -11.66 12.73
N ASP A 130 13.10 -11.59 12.83
CA ASP A 130 13.99 -12.69 12.44
C ASP A 130 13.71 -13.97 13.25
N ASN A 131 13.35 -13.82 14.53
CA ASN A 131 12.96 -14.95 15.36
C ASN A 131 11.58 -15.49 14.96
N LEU A 132 10.62 -14.62 14.64
CA LEU A 132 9.29 -15.04 14.18
C LEU A 132 9.36 -15.88 12.90
N VAL A 133 10.15 -15.45 11.92
CA VAL A 133 10.32 -16.18 10.64
C VAL A 133 10.95 -17.56 10.85
N LYS A 134 11.75 -17.72 11.91
CA LYS A 134 12.39 -18.99 12.27
C LYS A 134 11.48 -19.97 13.03
N LEU A 135 10.25 -19.60 13.38
CA LEU A 135 9.32 -20.56 13.98
C LEU A 135 9.10 -21.73 13.02
N SER A 136 9.28 -22.95 13.53
CA SER A 136 9.06 -24.20 12.80
C SER A 136 7.59 -24.64 12.77
N TYR A 137 6.72 -23.91 13.45
CA TYR A 137 5.28 -24.18 13.42
C TYR A 137 4.74 -23.82 12.03
N PRO A 138 3.81 -24.60 11.44
CA PRO A 138 3.26 -24.31 10.12
C PRO A 138 2.67 -22.89 10.06
N HIS A 139 3.20 -22.04 9.17
CA HIS A 139 2.84 -20.62 9.11
C HIS A 139 1.38 -20.38 8.66
N ASP A 140 0.73 -21.37 8.03
CA ASP A 140 -0.71 -21.34 7.72
C ASP A 140 -1.60 -21.39 8.97
N LEU A 141 -1.07 -21.93 10.07
CA LEU A 141 -1.76 -22.03 11.36
C LEU A 141 -1.37 -20.91 12.33
N ILE A 142 -0.49 -20.00 11.95
CA ILE A 142 -0.09 -18.86 12.79
C ILE A 142 -0.82 -17.61 12.34
N SER A 143 -1.50 -16.98 13.29
CA SER A 143 -1.99 -15.60 13.14
C SER A 143 -1.16 -14.67 14.02
N LEU A 144 -0.74 -13.54 13.46
CA LEU A 144 0.00 -12.50 14.20
C LEU A 144 -0.93 -11.31 14.45
N GLY A 145 -0.99 -10.84 15.69
CA GLY A 145 -1.70 -9.62 16.06
C GLY A 145 -0.78 -8.65 16.79
N PHE A 146 -0.65 -7.44 16.26
CA PHE A 146 0.12 -6.37 16.88
C PHE A 146 -0.81 -5.37 17.56
N ILE A 147 -0.58 -5.11 18.84
CA ILE A 147 -1.30 -4.05 19.57
C ILE A 147 -0.37 -2.83 19.59
N ILE A 148 -0.85 -1.72 19.03
CA ILE A 148 -0.13 -0.45 18.90
C ILE A 148 -0.80 0.66 19.71
#